data_AF-T1A591-F1
#
_entry.id   AF-T1A591-F1
#
_cell.length_a   1.000
_cell.length_b   1.000
_cell.length_c   1.000
_cell.angle_alpha   90.00
_cell.angle_beta   90.00
_cell.angle_gamma   90.00
#
_symmetry.space_group_name_H-M   'P 1'
#
loop_
_entity.id
_entity.type
_entity.pdbx_description
1 polymer ?
#
loop_
_entity_poly.entity_id
_entity_poly.type
_entity_poly.pdbx_seq_one_letter_code
_entity_poly.pdbx_strand_id
1 'polypeptide(L)'
;MLGKRVDYSGRSVIVVGPTLRLHQCGLPKKMALELFKPFIFARLQRNGLATTIKAAKRMVEREEPVVWDILEDVIREHPVLLNRAPTLHRLGIQAFEPVLIEGKAIQLHPLVCTAFNADFDGDQMAVHVPLSLEAQVEARALMMSTNNILSPANGEPIIVPTQDVVLGLYYMTRELIGAKGEGMVFADVAEVRRAYDNRMVALHAKAKVRIDEIEIAADGTRHPRRSLIETTVGRALLAEILPEGMPFALVNAELTKKAISRLINSCYRRLGLKDTVVFADKLMYTGFRFATRAGISIGIDDMKIPVEKKAILEVAEKEVVEIQQQFQSGLVTAGERYNKVVDIWSRTNELIAKAMIEGIGSEKTKTRDGKIIEQKSMNSIYIMADSGARGSAAQIRQLAGMRGLMAKPDGSIIETPIKANFREGLDVLQYFISTHGARKGLADTALKTANSGYLTRRLVDVAQDVVVTRTDCGTFEGLIMAPIVEGGDVVEPLRDRVLGRVVAEDVYAPGNDNTPIVTRNTVLDEMLVEKLDIAGVQSIKVRSPINCESSHGVCAMCYGRDLARGHIVNIGEA
;
A
#
# COMPACT_ATOMS: atom_id res chain seq x y z
N MET A 1 -3.78 -16.80 -31.86
CA MET A 1 -4.69 -15.70 -32.28
C MET A 1 -4.78 -14.52 -31.29
N LEU A 2 -4.34 -14.66 -30.02
CA LEU A 2 -4.52 -13.61 -28.99
C LEU A 2 -3.43 -12.53 -28.94
N GLY A 3 -2.18 -12.85 -29.26
CA GLY A 3 -1.11 -11.85 -29.36
C GLY A 3 -1.13 -11.17 -30.73
N LYS A 4 -1.59 -9.92 -30.80
CA LYS A 4 -1.53 -9.08 -32.01
C LYS A 4 -0.69 -7.85 -31.73
N ARG A 5 0.16 -7.46 -32.68
CA ARG A 5 0.78 -6.13 -32.66
C ARG A 5 -0.29 -5.11 -33.01
N VAL A 6 -0.27 -3.97 -32.33
CA VAL A 6 -1.30 -2.93 -32.45
C VAL A 6 -0.62 -1.62 -32.82
N ASP A 7 -1.16 -0.94 -33.83
CA ASP A 7 -0.75 0.42 -34.19
C ASP A 7 -1.17 1.43 -33.11
N TYR A 8 -0.73 2.69 -33.22
CA TYR A 8 -1.02 3.73 -32.21
C TYR A 8 -0.57 3.34 -30.79
N SER A 9 0.56 2.64 -30.73
CA SER A 9 1.22 2.25 -29.49
C SER A 9 2.68 2.69 -29.46
N GLY A 10 3.19 2.92 -28.25
CA GLY A 10 4.57 3.31 -28.01
C GLY A 10 5.09 2.70 -26.71
N ARG A 11 6.40 2.73 -26.49
CA ARG A 11 7.01 2.29 -25.23
C ARG A 11 8.20 3.16 -24.89
N SER A 12 8.37 3.47 -23.61
CA SER A 12 9.61 4.07 -23.10
C SER A 12 9.83 3.70 -21.64
N VAL A 13 11.03 4.03 -21.15
CA VAL A 13 11.40 3.93 -19.74
C VAL A 13 10.52 4.87 -18.92
N ILE A 14 10.12 4.42 -17.73
CA ILE A 14 9.37 5.24 -16.79
C ILE A 14 10.30 5.96 -15.81
N VAL A 15 9.92 7.17 -15.43
CA VAL A 15 10.55 7.98 -14.40
C VAL A 15 9.49 8.55 -13.46
N VAL A 16 9.90 8.98 -12.28
CA VAL A 16 9.00 9.54 -11.29
C VAL A 16 8.49 10.92 -11.72
N GLY A 17 7.17 11.13 -11.63
CA GLY A 17 6.53 12.45 -11.83
C GLY A 17 5.82 12.92 -10.56
N PRO A 18 6.54 13.37 -9.51
CA PRO A 18 5.95 13.64 -8.20
C PRO A 18 5.07 14.90 -8.18
N THR A 19 5.09 15.72 -9.23
CA THR A 19 4.25 16.92 -9.38
C THR A 19 2.95 16.66 -10.13
N LEU A 20 2.79 15.47 -10.72
CA LEU A 20 1.56 15.08 -11.42
C LEU A 20 0.43 14.89 -10.40
N ARG A 21 -0.81 15.00 -10.89
CA ARG A 21 -2.00 14.54 -10.16
C ARG A 21 -2.28 13.07 -10.46
N LEU A 22 -3.08 12.41 -9.63
CA LEU A 22 -3.34 10.97 -9.78
C LEU A 22 -3.85 10.56 -11.18
N HIS A 23 -4.69 11.38 -11.83
CA HIS A 23 -5.24 11.13 -13.17
C HIS A 23 -4.29 11.44 -14.33
N GLN A 24 -3.11 11.99 -14.07
CA GLN A 24 -2.20 12.48 -15.10
C GLN A 24 -0.98 11.57 -15.27
N CYS A 25 -0.46 11.51 -16.49
CA CYS A 25 0.86 10.95 -16.78
C CYS A 25 1.66 11.93 -17.64
N GLY A 26 2.98 11.95 -17.51
CA GLY A 26 3.82 12.75 -18.40
C GLY A 26 4.16 11.96 -19.65
N LEU A 27 3.77 12.48 -20.82
CA LEU A 27 4.02 11.88 -22.12
C LEU A 27 5.06 12.69 -22.90
N PRO A 28 6.17 12.08 -23.35
CA PRO A 28 7.17 12.76 -24.15
C PRO A 28 6.60 13.38 -25.42
N LYS A 29 6.92 14.66 -25.68
CA LYS A 29 6.48 15.40 -26.86
C LYS A 29 6.66 14.63 -28.18
N LYS A 30 7.82 14.02 -28.40
CA LYS A 30 8.10 13.23 -29.62
C LYS A 30 7.22 11.99 -29.76
N MET A 31 6.91 11.33 -28.63
CA MET A 31 6.04 10.17 -28.62
C MET A 31 4.60 10.58 -28.90
N ALA A 32 4.12 11.65 -28.25
CA ALA A 32 2.79 12.21 -28.48
C ALA A 32 2.60 12.65 -29.94
N LEU A 33 3.60 13.32 -30.53
CA LEU A 33 3.57 13.75 -31.93
C LEU A 33 3.36 12.58 -32.90
N GLU A 34 4.00 11.44 -32.65
CA GLU A 34 3.86 10.24 -33.50
C GLU A 34 2.53 9.53 -33.27
N LEU A 35 2.13 9.35 -32.00
CA LEU A 35 0.90 8.66 -31.62
C LEU A 35 -0.36 9.39 -32.11
N PHE A 36 -0.38 10.72 -32.04
CA PHE A 36 -1.53 11.54 -32.40
C PHE A 36 -1.47 12.11 -33.83
N LYS A 37 -0.51 11.65 -34.64
CA LYS A 37 -0.22 12.21 -35.97
C LYS A 37 -1.46 12.40 -36.87
N PRO A 38 -2.40 11.44 -37.01
CA PRO A 38 -3.60 11.65 -37.84
C PRO A 38 -4.55 12.71 -37.29
N PHE A 39 -4.68 12.82 -35.96
CA PHE A 39 -5.52 13.81 -35.31
C PHE A 39 -4.96 15.23 -35.52
N ILE A 40 -3.64 15.37 -35.45
CA ILE A 40 -2.93 16.62 -35.74
C ILE A 40 -3.16 17.03 -37.20
N PHE A 41 -3.07 16.10 -38.16
CA PHE A 41 -3.35 16.39 -39.57
C PHE A 41 -4.77 16.90 -39.78
N ALA A 42 -5.76 16.22 -39.19
CA ALA A 42 -7.16 16.63 -39.29
C ALA A 42 -7.39 18.03 -38.69
N ARG A 43 -6.75 18.33 -37.55
CA ARG A 43 -6.89 19.62 -36.86
C ARG A 43 -6.21 20.77 -37.63
N LEU A 44 -5.02 20.53 -38.17
CA LEU A 44 -4.29 21.48 -39.04
C LEU A 44 -5.11 21.86 -40.28
N GLN A 45 -5.77 20.88 -40.91
CA GLN A 45 -6.64 21.14 -42.07
C GLN A 45 -7.90 21.90 -41.67
N ARG A 46 -8.56 21.48 -40.58
CA ARG A 46 -9.79 22.12 -40.09
C ARG A 46 -9.58 23.59 -39.71
N ASN A 47 -8.41 23.92 -39.17
CA ASN A 47 -8.03 25.29 -38.80
C ASN A 47 -7.52 26.13 -40.00
N GLY A 48 -7.46 25.56 -41.21
CA GLY A 48 -6.98 26.26 -42.40
C GLY A 48 -5.46 26.51 -42.46
N LEU A 49 -4.70 25.94 -41.52
CA LEU A 49 -3.24 26.09 -41.44
C LEU A 49 -2.53 25.22 -42.48
N ALA A 50 -3.15 24.11 -42.89
CA ALA A 50 -2.68 23.27 -43.98
C ALA A 50 -3.79 23.05 -45.02
N THR A 51 -3.53 23.35 -46.28
CA THR A 51 -4.50 23.15 -47.37
C THR A 51 -4.68 21.69 -47.77
N THR A 52 -3.65 20.85 -47.59
CA THR A 52 -3.66 19.41 -47.96
C THR A 52 -3.00 18.56 -46.88
N ILE A 53 -3.33 17.26 -46.84
CA ILE A 53 -2.69 16.30 -45.92
C ILE A 53 -1.17 16.25 -46.13
N LYS A 54 -0.71 16.40 -47.39
CA LYS A 54 0.73 16.46 -47.69
C LYS A 54 1.41 17.70 -47.10
N ALA A 55 0.73 18.85 -47.11
CA ALA A 55 1.23 20.06 -46.46
C ALA A 55 1.28 19.86 -44.93
N ALA A 56 0.20 19.34 -44.33
CA ALA A 56 0.17 19.03 -42.89
C ALA A 56 1.28 18.06 -42.47
N LYS A 57 1.52 17.01 -43.27
CA LYS A 57 2.62 16.05 -43.05
C LYS A 57 3.99 16.75 -43.05
N ARG A 58 4.25 17.65 -44.00
CA ARG A 58 5.51 18.42 -44.06
C ARG A 58 5.68 19.36 -42.86
N MET A 59 4.60 20.00 -42.40
CA MET A 59 4.65 20.87 -41.21
C MET A 59 4.99 20.08 -39.94
N VAL A 60 4.39 18.90 -39.79
CA VAL A 60 4.67 17.99 -38.66
C VAL A 60 6.09 17.43 -38.72
N GLU A 61 6.56 17.02 -39.91
CA GLU A 61 7.95 16.53 -40.09
C GLU A 61 9.00 17.62 -39.82
N ARG A 62 8.66 18.89 -40.01
CA ARG A 62 9.52 20.04 -39.69
C ARG A 62 9.40 20.51 -38.25
N GLU A 63 8.53 19.89 -37.45
CA GLU A 63 8.26 20.24 -36.05
C GLU A 63 7.96 21.75 -35.88
N GLU A 64 7.17 22.33 -36.79
CA GLU A 64 6.84 23.77 -36.77
C GLU A 64 6.15 24.16 -35.44
N PRO A 65 6.40 25.38 -34.90
CA PRO A 65 5.88 25.79 -33.59
C PRO A 65 4.36 25.59 -33.41
N VAL A 66 3.58 25.89 -34.46
CA VAL A 66 2.11 25.77 -34.48
C VAL A 66 1.63 24.33 -34.26
N VAL A 67 2.45 23.33 -34.60
CA VAL A 67 2.12 21.92 -34.40
C VAL A 67 2.05 21.57 -32.92
N TRP A 68 2.86 22.21 -32.07
CA TRP A 68 2.87 21.97 -30.63
C TRP A 68 1.61 22.50 -29.96
N ASP A 69 1.14 23.69 -30.35
CA ASP A 69 -0.11 24.26 -29.86
C ASP A 69 -1.30 23.38 -30.23
N ILE A 70 -1.33 22.87 -31.46
CA ILE A 70 -2.36 21.94 -31.93
C ILE A 70 -2.27 20.59 -31.21
N LEU A 71 -1.06 20.10 -30.98
CA LEU A 71 -0.87 18.85 -30.23
C LEU A 71 -1.44 19.00 -28.82
N GLU A 72 -1.18 20.11 -28.13
CA GLU A 72 -1.72 20.37 -26.79
C GLU A 72 -3.26 20.41 -26.77
N ASP A 73 -3.88 20.99 -27.80
CA ASP A 73 -5.34 20.98 -27.94
C ASP A 73 -5.90 19.59 -28.28
N VAL A 74 -5.19 18.79 -29.08
CA VAL A 74 -5.64 17.44 -29.49
C VAL A 74 -5.58 16.46 -28.31
N ILE A 75 -4.55 16.55 -27.47
CA ILE A 75 -4.39 15.66 -26.32
C ILE A 75 -5.30 16.04 -25.15
N ARG A 76 -5.81 17.27 -25.12
CA ARG A 76 -6.70 17.74 -24.05
C ARG A 76 -7.96 16.87 -24.04
N GLU A 77 -8.28 16.33 -22.88
CA GLU A 77 -9.39 15.38 -22.67
C GLU A 77 -9.30 14.07 -23.49
N HIS A 78 -8.14 13.76 -24.07
CA HIS A 78 -7.91 12.48 -24.78
C HIS A 78 -7.07 11.53 -23.90
N PRO A 79 -7.69 10.57 -23.18
CA PRO A 79 -6.95 9.68 -22.28
C PRO A 79 -6.04 8.72 -23.05
N VAL A 80 -4.92 8.35 -22.45
CA VAL A 80 -4.01 7.31 -22.93
C VAL A 80 -3.95 6.14 -21.96
N LEU A 81 -3.75 4.93 -22.47
CA LEU A 81 -3.64 3.73 -21.65
C LEU A 81 -2.17 3.41 -21.39
N LEU A 82 -1.78 3.37 -20.11
CA LEU A 82 -0.48 2.85 -19.70
C LEU A 82 -0.62 1.38 -19.30
N ASN A 83 0.32 0.56 -19.76
CA ASN A 83 0.41 -0.86 -19.43
C ASN A 83 1.85 -1.26 -19.09
N ARG A 84 2.02 -2.05 -18.03
CA ARG A 84 3.28 -2.71 -17.68
C ARG A 84 3.16 -4.21 -17.82
N ALA A 85 4.15 -4.81 -18.48
CA ALA A 85 4.31 -6.26 -18.51
C ALA A 85 5.13 -6.73 -17.30
N PRO A 86 4.76 -7.84 -16.63
CA PRO A 86 3.57 -8.67 -16.86
C PRO A 86 2.29 -8.07 -16.24
N THR A 87 1.17 -8.15 -16.96
CA THR A 87 -0.15 -7.70 -16.48
C THR A 87 -0.81 -8.82 -15.67
N LEU A 88 -0.73 -8.76 -14.33
CA LEU A 88 -1.25 -9.81 -13.44
C LEU A 88 -2.73 -9.63 -13.07
N HIS A 89 -3.21 -8.39 -13.11
CA HIS A 89 -4.58 -8.02 -12.77
C HIS A 89 -5.00 -6.79 -13.57
N ARG A 90 -6.29 -6.45 -13.57
CA ARG A 90 -6.83 -5.34 -14.37
C ARG A 90 -6.15 -3.98 -14.11
N LEU A 91 -5.69 -3.72 -12.88
CA LEU A 91 -4.98 -2.47 -12.54
C LEU A 91 -3.58 -2.34 -13.20
N GLY A 92 -3.10 -3.38 -13.89
CA GLY A 92 -1.88 -3.30 -14.71
C GLY A 92 -2.10 -2.56 -16.02
N ILE A 93 -3.35 -2.18 -16.35
CA ILE A 93 -3.69 -1.26 -17.42
C ILE A 93 -4.59 -0.17 -16.82
N GLN A 94 -4.16 1.09 -16.92
CA GLN A 94 -4.96 2.24 -16.46
C GLN A 94 -4.91 3.37 -17.48
N ALA A 95 -5.97 4.17 -17.50
CA ALA A 95 -6.06 5.37 -18.31
C ALA A 95 -5.58 6.59 -17.52
N PHE A 96 -4.89 7.48 -18.22
CA PHE A 96 -4.40 8.76 -17.69
C PHE A 96 -4.59 9.86 -18.73
N GLU A 97 -4.71 11.10 -18.27
CA GLU A 97 -4.62 12.27 -19.13
C GLU A 97 -3.15 12.62 -19.38
N PRO A 98 -2.71 12.69 -20.65
CA PRO A 98 -1.32 12.99 -20.97
C PRO A 98 -1.00 14.47 -20.74
N VAL A 99 0.09 14.73 -20.02
CA VAL A 99 0.72 16.04 -19.88
C VAL A 99 2.00 16.02 -20.72
N LEU A 100 2.15 16.98 -21.64
CA LEU A 100 3.35 17.04 -22.48
C LEU A 100 4.58 17.38 -21.63
N ILE A 101 5.60 16.54 -21.75
CA ILE A 101 6.88 16.73 -21.07
C ILE A 101 8.03 16.73 -22.06
N GLU A 102 9.09 17.44 -21.69
CA GLU A 102 10.37 17.36 -22.38
C GLU A 102 11.09 16.04 -22.06
N GLY A 103 11.96 15.61 -22.97
CA GLY A 103 12.71 14.36 -22.84
C GLY A 103 12.05 13.18 -23.55
N LYS A 104 12.43 11.95 -23.14
CA LYS A 104 12.00 10.70 -23.79
C LYS A 104 11.37 9.68 -22.84
N ALA A 105 11.43 9.91 -21.53
CA ALA A 105 10.92 8.99 -20.52
C ALA A 105 9.48 9.36 -20.12
N ILE A 106 8.64 8.37 -19.86
CA ILE A 106 7.26 8.58 -19.40
C ILE A 106 7.29 8.91 -17.91
N GLN A 107 6.62 9.96 -17.47
CA GLN A 107 6.46 10.23 -16.04
C GLN A 107 5.22 9.54 -15.51
N LEU A 108 5.40 8.76 -14.44
CA LEU A 108 4.33 8.06 -13.75
C LEU A 108 4.11 8.64 -12.36
N HIS A 109 2.84 8.71 -11.95
CA HIS A 109 2.47 9.13 -10.61
C HIS A 109 2.92 8.10 -9.55
N PRO A 110 3.57 8.50 -8.43
CA PRO A 110 4.11 7.55 -7.44
C PRO A 110 3.07 6.62 -6.79
N LEU A 111 1.84 7.08 -6.59
CA LEU A 111 0.80 6.28 -5.93
C LEU A 111 0.27 5.12 -6.78
N VAL A 112 0.49 5.13 -8.11
CA VAL A 112 0.04 4.03 -8.98
C VAL A 112 1.12 2.97 -9.19
N CYS A 113 2.36 3.22 -8.75
CA CYS A 113 3.45 2.25 -8.86
C CYS A 113 3.15 0.91 -8.19
N THR A 114 2.40 0.93 -7.07
CA THR A 114 1.94 -0.28 -6.37
C THR A 114 1.04 -1.13 -7.25
N ALA A 115 0.08 -0.51 -7.93
CA ALA A 115 -0.83 -1.19 -8.85
C ALA A 115 -0.06 -1.76 -10.06
N PHE A 116 0.85 -1.00 -10.67
CA PHE A 116 1.66 -1.53 -11.77
C PHE A 116 2.75 -2.53 -11.34
N ASN A 117 2.97 -2.68 -10.03
CA ASN A 117 4.13 -3.36 -9.45
C ASN A 117 5.46 -2.86 -10.07
N ALA A 118 5.52 -1.55 -10.31
CA ALA A 118 6.60 -0.88 -11.04
C ALA A 118 7.58 -0.18 -10.11
N ASP A 119 8.84 -0.20 -10.48
CA ASP A 119 9.91 0.60 -9.89
C ASP A 119 10.59 1.46 -10.97
N PHE A 120 11.56 2.28 -10.57
CA PHE A 120 12.21 3.26 -11.43
C PHE A 120 13.69 2.90 -11.70
N ASP A 121 14.00 1.61 -11.81
CA ASP A 121 15.36 1.09 -12.03
C ASP A 121 15.69 0.78 -13.51
N GLY A 122 14.74 1.05 -14.42
CA GLY A 122 14.87 0.76 -15.86
C GLY A 122 13.61 0.19 -16.49
N ASP A 123 12.58 -0.07 -15.69
CA ASP A 123 11.26 -0.48 -16.12
C ASP A 123 10.70 0.36 -17.28
N GLN A 124 9.94 -0.31 -18.16
CA GLN A 124 9.32 0.30 -19.33
C GLN A 124 7.82 0.08 -19.33
N MET A 125 7.07 1.10 -19.75
CA MET A 125 5.62 1.00 -19.94
C MET A 125 5.24 1.25 -21.39
N ALA A 126 4.25 0.51 -21.85
CA ALA A 126 3.62 0.72 -23.14
C ALA A 126 2.46 1.71 -23.01
N VAL A 127 2.33 2.58 -24.00
CA VAL A 127 1.25 3.56 -24.16
C VAL A 127 0.38 3.14 -25.33
N HIS A 128 -0.94 3.19 -25.19
CA HIS A 128 -1.88 2.99 -26.28
C HIS A 128 -2.89 4.14 -26.33
N VAL A 129 -3.30 4.54 -27.53
CA VAL A 129 -4.28 5.62 -27.73
C VAL A 129 -5.65 5.02 -28.08
N PRO A 130 -6.69 5.23 -27.26
CA PRO A 130 -8.08 4.92 -27.61
C PRO A 130 -8.52 5.79 -28.79
N LEU A 131 -8.94 5.17 -29.90
CA LEU A 131 -9.25 5.91 -31.13
C LEU A 131 -10.73 6.27 -31.24
N SER A 132 -11.64 5.31 -31.03
CA SER A 132 -13.08 5.57 -31.13
C SER A 132 -13.59 6.36 -29.92
N LEU A 133 -14.72 7.05 -30.08
CA LEU A 133 -15.32 7.82 -29.00
C LEU A 133 -15.77 6.90 -27.86
N GLU A 134 -16.28 5.71 -28.18
CA GLU A 134 -16.69 4.70 -27.20
C GLU A 134 -15.49 4.25 -26.37
N ALA A 135 -14.34 3.98 -27.00
CA ALA A 135 -13.13 3.58 -26.31
C ALA A 135 -12.55 4.71 -25.43
N GLN A 136 -12.66 5.97 -25.86
CA GLN A 136 -12.25 7.12 -25.05
C GLN A 136 -13.15 7.31 -23.82
N VAL A 137 -14.46 7.16 -24.00
CA VAL A 137 -15.45 7.22 -22.90
C VAL A 137 -15.25 6.05 -21.94
N GLU A 138 -15.02 4.84 -22.45
CA GLU A 138 -14.72 3.65 -21.64
C GLU A 138 -13.44 3.85 -20.81
N ALA A 139 -12.37 4.32 -21.44
CA ALA A 139 -11.11 4.62 -20.77
C ALA A 139 -11.31 5.64 -19.64
N ARG A 140 -12.12 6.69 -19.88
CA ARG A 140 -12.41 7.74 -18.90
C ARG A 140 -13.33 7.28 -17.77
N ALA A 141 -14.39 6.54 -18.09
CA ALA A 141 -15.42 6.13 -17.13
C ALA A 141 -15.00 4.91 -16.30
N LEU A 142 -14.23 3.98 -16.87
CA LEU A 142 -13.90 2.71 -16.22
C LEU A 142 -12.41 2.58 -15.88
N MET A 143 -11.53 2.95 -16.80
CA MET A 143 -10.09 2.65 -16.68
C MET A 143 -9.27 3.79 -16.06
N MET A 144 -9.84 4.98 -15.89
CA MET A 144 -9.15 6.13 -15.32
C MET A 144 -8.58 5.77 -13.94
N SER A 145 -7.34 6.17 -13.67
CA SER A 145 -6.65 5.85 -12.42
C SER A 145 -7.42 6.29 -11.17
N THR A 146 -8.17 7.39 -11.26
CA THR A 146 -9.01 7.92 -10.17
C THR A 146 -10.20 7.05 -9.82
N ASN A 147 -10.65 6.17 -10.73
CA ASN A 147 -11.77 5.26 -10.47
C ASN A 147 -11.28 3.96 -9.81
N ASN A 148 -9.98 3.68 -9.92
CA ASN A 148 -9.38 2.41 -9.57
C ASN A 148 -8.49 2.55 -8.32
N ILE A 149 -9.09 3.05 -7.23
CA ILE A 149 -8.37 3.33 -5.98
C ILE A 149 -8.45 2.20 -4.95
N LEU A 150 -9.38 1.26 -5.11
CA LEU A 150 -9.48 0.05 -4.30
C LEU A 150 -8.99 -1.16 -5.09
N SER A 151 -8.41 -2.12 -4.37
CA SER A 151 -8.05 -3.42 -4.89
C SER A 151 -9.32 -4.25 -5.15
N PRO A 152 -9.53 -4.78 -6.38
CA PRO A 152 -10.66 -5.65 -6.66
C PRO A 152 -10.67 -6.96 -5.87
N ALA A 153 -9.51 -7.37 -5.33
CA ALA A 153 -9.39 -8.64 -4.62
C ALA A 153 -9.91 -8.60 -3.18
N ASN A 154 -9.77 -7.46 -2.49
CA ASN A 154 -10.08 -7.34 -1.05
C ASN A 154 -10.78 -6.03 -0.66
N GLY A 155 -10.95 -5.07 -1.57
CA GLY A 155 -11.61 -3.80 -1.30
C GLY A 155 -10.85 -2.83 -0.42
N GLU A 156 -9.56 -3.11 -0.15
CA GLU A 156 -8.67 -2.16 0.51
C GLU A 156 -8.09 -1.15 -0.49
N PRO A 157 -7.75 0.08 -0.06
CA PRO A 157 -7.11 1.05 -0.94
C PRO A 157 -5.77 0.55 -1.49
N ILE A 158 -5.57 0.65 -2.81
CA ILE A 158 -4.31 0.30 -3.50
C ILE A 158 -3.37 1.50 -3.65
N ILE A 159 -3.94 2.71 -3.67
CA ILE A 159 -3.23 3.99 -3.81
C ILE A 159 -2.57 4.48 -2.51
N VAL A 160 -2.27 3.55 -1.60
CA VAL A 160 -1.66 3.89 -0.31
C VAL A 160 -0.24 4.38 -0.56
N PRO A 161 0.14 5.54 0.02
CA PRO A 161 1.51 6.01 -0.03
C PRO A 161 2.53 4.94 0.38
N THR A 162 3.67 4.94 -0.30
CA THR A 162 4.75 4.00 -0.03
C THR A 162 6.04 4.71 0.37
N GLN A 163 6.93 3.98 1.05
CA GLN A 163 8.32 4.38 1.34
C GLN A 163 8.42 5.83 1.87
N ASP A 164 9.05 6.71 1.12
CA ASP A 164 9.43 8.07 1.54
C ASP A 164 8.24 8.92 2.01
N VAL A 165 7.09 8.78 1.36
CA VAL A 165 5.88 9.54 1.75
C VAL A 165 5.41 9.09 3.14
N VAL A 166 5.40 7.78 3.39
CA VAL A 166 5.07 7.22 4.71
C VAL A 166 6.08 7.68 5.75
N LEU A 167 7.37 7.67 5.40
CA LEU A 167 8.45 8.10 6.28
C LEU A 167 8.28 9.58 6.69
N GLY A 168 7.97 10.46 5.73
CA GLY A 168 7.73 11.88 5.99
C GLY A 168 6.52 12.13 6.88
N LEU A 169 5.40 11.43 6.63
CA LEU A 169 4.18 11.54 7.45
C LEU A 169 4.38 10.97 8.85
N TYR A 170 5.06 9.83 8.98
CA TYR A 170 5.39 9.22 10.26
C TYR A 170 6.31 10.14 11.08
N TYR A 171 7.38 10.65 10.47
CA TYR A 171 8.29 11.60 11.12
C TYR A 171 7.52 12.82 11.61
N MET A 172 6.71 13.42 10.75
CA MET A 172 5.89 14.60 11.08
C MET A 172 4.91 14.36 12.24
N THR A 173 4.30 13.19 12.31
CA THR A 173 3.24 12.91 13.30
C THR A 173 3.77 12.33 14.61
N ARG A 174 5.07 12.09 14.70
CA ARG A 174 5.70 11.60 15.91
C ARG A 174 5.83 12.71 16.95
N GLU A 175 5.65 12.36 18.22
CA GLU A 175 5.95 13.28 19.32
C GLU A 175 7.33 13.02 19.93
N LEU A 176 7.92 14.07 20.49
CA LEU A 176 9.14 14.00 21.27
C LEU A 176 8.98 14.77 22.56
N ILE A 177 9.53 14.22 23.63
CA ILE A 177 9.53 14.82 24.96
C ILE A 177 10.63 15.90 25.01
N GLY A 178 10.34 17.05 25.60
CA GLY A 178 11.31 18.14 25.74
C GLY A 178 11.54 18.96 24.48
N ALA A 179 10.68 18.81 23.46
CA ALA A 179 10.82 19.54 22.20
C ALA A 179 10.46 21.03 22.34
N LYS A 180 11.10 21.88 21.54
CA LYS A 180 10.88 23.33 21.56
C LYS A 180 9.40 23.66 21.31
N GLY A 181 8.76 24.38 22.22
CA GLY A 181 7.34 24.72 22.14
C GLY A 181 6.40 23.77 22.88
N GLU A 182 6.93 22.84 23.67
CA GLU A 182 6.14 21.94 24.50
C GLU A 182 5.22 22.69 25.48
N GLY A 183 3.93 22.31 25.47
CA GLY A 183 2.90 22.87 26.34
C GLY A 183 2.31 24.19 25.87
N MET A 184 2.71 24.69 24.69
CA MET A 184 2.08 25.87 24.09
C MET A 184 0.62 25.60 23.69
N VAL A 185 -0.18 26.65 23.72
CA VAL A 185 -1.59 26.62 23.33
C VAL A 185 -1.78 27.53 22.12
N PHE A 186 -2.41 27.02 21.06
CA PHE A 186 -2.64 27.72 19.81
C PHE A 186 -4.13 27.91 19.55
N ALA A 187 -4.47 29.09 19.03
CA ALA A 187 -5.83 29.49 18.72
C ALA A 187 -6.39 28.81 17.46
N ASP A 188 -5.53 28.49 16.49
CA ASP A 188 -5.89 27.77 15.27
C ASP A 188 -4.66 27.13 14.60
N VAL A 189 -4.89 26.37 13.54
CA VAL A 189 -3.83 25.70 12.76
C VAL A 189 -2.95 26.72 12.01
N ALA A 190 -3.48 27.89 11.63
CA ALA A 190 -2.71 28.93 10.95
C ALA A 190 -1.66 29.56 11.87
N GLU A 191 -1.95 29.70 13.16
CA GLU A 191 -1.01 30.11 14.19
C GLU A 191 0.08 29.07 14.39
N VAL A 192 -0.27 27.78 14.42
CA VAL A 192 0.71 26.68 14.47
C VAL A 192 1.67 26.75 13.27
N ARG A 193 1.15 26.95 12.06
CA ARG A 193 1.96 27.11 10.84
C ARG A 193 2.91 28.28 10.95
N ARG A 194 2.41 29.45 11.36
CA ARG A 194 3.24 30.64 11.54
C ARG A 194 4.32 30.44 12.61
N ALA A 195 4.00 29.77 13.72
CA ALA A 195 4.97 29.45 14.76
C ALA A 195 6.05 28.48 14.27
N TYR A 196 5.67 27.47 13.48
CA TYR A 196 6.59 26.50 12.89
C TYR A 196 7.49 27.14 11.82
N ASP A 197 6.92 27.95 10.93
CA ASP A 197 7.66 28.63 9.86
C ASP A 197 8.65 29.66 10.42
N ASN A 198 8.30 30.34 11.53
CA ASN A 198 9.20 31.21 12.29
C ASN A 198 10.19 30.45 13.20
N ARG A 199 10.20 29.11 13.17
CA ARG A 199 11.07 28.24 13.98
C ARG A 199 10.93 28.45 15.49
N MET A 200 9.76 28.90 15.94
CA MET A 200 9.46 29.09 17.36
C MET A 200 9.09 27.76 18.03
N VAL A 201 8.57 26.81 17.27
CA VAL A 201 8.23 25.46 17.72
C VAL A 201 8.87 24.37 16.86
N ALA A 202 9.12 23.21 17.45
CA ALA A 202 9.56 22.00 16.77
C ALA A 202 8.35 21.18 16.32
N LEU A 203 8.53 20.40 15.24
CA LEU A 203 7.45 19.61 14.63
C LEU A 203 6.85 18.57 15.59
N HIS A 204 7.69 17.99 16.44
CA HIS A 204 7.32 16.92 17.36
C HIS A 204 6.84 17.43 18.73
N ALA A 205 6.74 18.75 18.92
CA ALA A 205 6.37 19.33 20.20
C ALA A 205 4.89 19.10 20.50
N LYS A 206 4.61 18.65 21.74
CA LYS A 206 3.25 18.56 22.28
C LYS A 206 2.66 19.96 22.48
N ALA A 207 1.48 20.18 21.94
CA ALA A 207 0.76 21.44 22.04
C ALA A 207 -0.75 21.21 22.15
N LYS A 208 -1.46 22.20 22.71
CA LYS A 208 -2.93 22.24 22.67
C LYS A 208 -3.35 23.12 21.51
N VAL A 209 -4.07 22.57 20.56
CA VAL A 209 -4.51 23.32 19.38
C VAL A 209 -6.03 23.29 19.34
N ARG A 210 -6.64 24.46 19.14
CA ARG A 210 -8.08 24.51 18.87
C ARG A 210 -8.31 24.10 17.41
N ILE A 211 -9.07 23.02 17.23
CA ILE A 211 -9.37 22.45 15.91
C ILE A 211 -10.87 22.59 15.67
N ASP A 212 -11.18 23.10 14.49
CA ASP A 212 -12.54 23.24 13.99
C ASP A 212 -12.83 22.04 13.09
N GLU A 213 -13.71 21.15 13.55
CA GLU A 213 -14.16 19.96 12.82
C GLU A 213 -15.61 20.13 12.37
N ILE A 214 -15.96 19.53 11.24
CA ILE A 214 -17.36 19.42 10.80
C ILE A 214 -17.73 17.95 10.91
N GLU A 215 -18.57 17.59 11.87
CA GLU A 215 -19.15 16.26 11.94
C GLU A 215 -20.35 16.21 10.99
N ILE A 216 -20.33 15.24 10.07
CA ILE A 216 -21.46 14.97 9.17
C ILE A 216 -22.26 13.83 9.78
N ALA A 217 -23.48 14.11 10.20
CA ALA A 217 -24.39 13.09 10.71
C ALA A 217 -24.95 12.23 9.57
N ALA A 218 -25.54 11.07 9.91
CA ALA A 218 -26.05 10.11 8.93
C ALA A 218 -27.20 10.67 8.05
N ASP A 219 -27.85 11.74 8.49
CA ASP A 219 -28.88 12.49 7.75
C ASP A 219 -28.30 13.61 6.85
N GLY A 220 -26.96 13.75 6.80
CA GLY A 220 -26.26 14.77 6.04
C GLY A 220 -26.19 16.14 6.71
N THR A 221 -26.71 16.27 7.94
CA THR A 221 -26.60 17.54 8.70
C THR A 221 -25.17 17.77 9.17
N ARG A 222 -24.75 19.05 9.10
CA ARG A 222 -23.38 19.48 9.41
C ARG A 222 -23.34 20.10 10.80
N HIS A 223 -22.62 19.48 11.72
CA HIS A 223 -22.41 19.99 13.06
C HIS A 223 -20.97 20.50 13.21
N PRO A 224 -20.75 21.83 13.25
CA PRO A 224 -19.43 22.38 13.54
C PRO A 224 -19.09 22.12 15.01
N ARG A 225 -18.00 21.40 15.24
CA ARG A 225 -17.45 21.12 16.57
C ARG A 225 -16.11 21.80 16.71
N ARG A 226 -16.03 22.72 17.66
CA ARG A 226 -14.74 23.32 18.07
C ARG A 226 -14.28 22.68 19.35
N SER A 227 -13.09 22.11 19.34
CA SER A 227 -12.51 21.53 20.55
C SER A 227 -11.03 21.85 20.69
N LEU A 228 -10.58 21.99 21.93
CA LEU A 228 -9.17 22.14 22.25
C LEU A 228 -8.58 20.74 22.44
N ILE A 229 -7.77 20.29 21.48
CA ILE A 229 -7.24 18.93 21.43
C ILE A 229 -5.75 18.94 21.78
N GLU A 230 -5.33 17.97 22.60
CA GLU A 230 -3.91 17.68 22.81
C GLU A 230 -3.34 16.93 21.61
N THR A 231 -2.36 17.55 20.95
CA THR A 231 -1.77 17.02 19.73
C THR A 231 -0.30 17.46 19.60
N THR A 232 0.33 17.19 18.45
CA THR A 232 1.64 17.72 18.11
C THR A 232 1.53 18.81 17.05
N VAL A 233 2.54 19.68 16.97
CA VAL A 233 2.65 20.69 15.90
C VAL A 233 2.51 20.04 14.52
N GLY A 234 3.18 18.91 14.28
CA GLY A 234 3.11 18.22 12.99
C GLY A 234 1.76 17.59 12.68
N ARG A 235 1.07 17.00 13.66
CA ARG A 235 -0.30 16.49 13.49
C ARG A 235 -1.30 17.62 13.23
N ALA A 236 -1.15 18.75 13.92
CA ALA A 236 -1.97 19.94 13.69
C ALA A 236 -1.79 20.49 12.27
N LEU A 237 -0.56 20.52 11.73
CA LEU A 237 -0.33 20.93 10.34
C LEU A 237 -0.98 20.00 9.31
N LEU A 238 -1.15 18.71 9.64
CA LEU A 238 -1.91 17.78 8.79
C LEU A 238 -3.42 18.02 8.82
N ALA A 239 -3.95 18.75 9.81
CA ALA A 239 -5.36 19.11 9.80
C ALA A 239 -5.74 19.97 8.58
N GLU A 240 -4.81 20.73 8.02
CA GLU A 240 -5.08 21.57 6.84
C GLU A 240 -5.35 20.78 5.56
N ILE A 241 -4.83 19.55 5.48
CA ILE A 241 -5.03 18.70 4.30
C ILE A 241 -6.27 17.81 4.43
N LEU A 242 -6.80 17.64 5.65
CA LEU A 242 -7.96 16.80 5.91
C LEU A 242 -9.20 17.39 5.21
N PRO A 243 -9.97 16.56 4.49
CA PRO A 243 -11.23 17.01 3.92
C PRO A 243 -12.28 17.22 5.03
N GLU A 244 -13.24 18.10 4.76
CA GLU A 244 -14.38 18.33 5.65
C GLU A 244 -15.14 17.01 5.88
N GLY A 245 -15.52 16.71 7.13
CA GLY A 245 -16.22 15.46 7.49
C GLY A 245 -15.33 14.34 8.03
N MET A 246 -14.00 14.47 7.94
CA MET A 246 -13.06 13.53 8.55
C MET A 246 -12.70 13.92 9.99
N PRO A 247 -12.81 13.01 10.96
CA PRO A 247 -12.42 13.30 12.34
C PRO A 247 -10.90 13.39 12.48
N PHE A 248 -10.43 14.44 13.16
CA PHE A 248 -9.03 14.70 13.47
C PHE A 248 -8.40 13.59 14.31
N ALA A 249 -9.22 12.85 15.08
CA ALA A 249 -8.78 11.67 15.82
C ALA A 249 -8.04 10.64 14.95
N LEU A 250 -8.37 10.53 13.65
CA LEU A 250 -7.70 9.61 12.72
C LEU A 250 -6.27 10.05 12.37
N VAL A 251 -5.98 11.35 12.47
CA VAL A 251 -4.66 11.93 12.23
C VAL A 251 -3.90 12.17 13.53
N ASN A 252 -4.60 12.21 14.68
CA ASN A 252 -3.98 12.39 15.98
C ASN A 252 -3.30 11.11 16.53
N ALA A 253 -2.58 10.39 15.67
CA ALA A 253 -1.82 9.20 15.99
C ALA A 253 -0.49 9.19 15.21
N GLU A 254 0.42 8.29 15.56
CA GLU A 254 1.61 8.03 14.74
C GLU A 254 1.20 7.39 13.42
N LEU A 255 1.40 8.10 12.31
CA LEU A 255 0.97 7.66 10.98
C LEU A 255 1.93 6.63 10.39
N THR A 256 1.82 5.38 10.86
CA THR A 256 2.45 4.21 10.21
C THR A 256 1.76 3.91 8.87
N LYS A 257 2.38 3.08 8.02
CA LYS A 257 1.80 2.62 6.74
C LYS A 257 0.38 2.08 6.90
N LYS A 258 0.14 1.29 7.95
CA LYS A 258 -1.20 0.73 8.27
C LYS A 258 -2.19 1.81 8.71
N ALA A 259 -1.75 2.79 9.50
CA ALA A 259 -2.59 3.92 9.89
C ALA A 259 -2.98 4.79 8.69
N ILE A 260 -2.05 5.04 7.77
CA ILE A 260 -2.31 5.80 6.52
C ILE A 260 -3.31 5.04 5.63
N SER A 261 -3.15 3.73 5.48
CA SER A 261 -4.13 2.91 4.73
C SER A 261 -5.55 3.03 5.33
N ARG A 262 -5.67 2.92 6.66
CA ARG A 262 -6.95 3.10 7.37
C ARG A 262 -7.52 4.52 7.20
N LEU A 263 -6.66 5.53 7.17
CA LEU A 263 -7.06 6.93 6.97
C LEU A 263 -7.66 7.13 5.58
N ILE A 264 -7.02 6.61 4.53
CA ILE A 264 -7.53 6.69 3.14
C ILE A 264 -8.82 5.87 3.00
N ASN A 265 -8.89 4.67 3.59
CA ASN A 265 -10.09 3.85 3.55
C ASN A 265 -11.28 4.57 4.23
N SER A 266 -11.05 5.18 5.39
CA SER A 266 -12.08 5.93 6.11
C SER A 266 -12.57 7.15 5.32
N CYS A 267 -11.66 7.84 4.62
CA CYS A 267 -12.01 8.92 3.70
C CYS A 267 -12.91 8.41 2.57
N TYR A 268 -12.57 7.27 1.96
CA TYR A 268 -13.36 6.68 0.89
C TYR A 268 -14.78 6.32 1.33
N ARG A 269 -14.91 5.65 2.47
CA ARG A 269 -16.23 5.19 2.95
C ARG A 269 -17.14 6.33 3.41
N ARG A 270 -16.57 7.44 3.92
CA ARG A 270 -17.35 8.58 4.44
C ARG A 270 -17.64 9.66 3.39
N LEU A 271 -16.66 9.99 2.57
CA LEU A 271 -16.71 11.15 1.65
C LEU A 271 -16.75 10.73 0.18
N GLY A 272 -16.48 9.46 -0.12
CA GLY A 272 -16.52 8.92 -1.46
C GLY A 272 -15.23 9.15 -2.26
N LEU A 273 -15.34 8.97 -3.57
CA LEU A 273 -14.20 8.86 -4.49
C LEU A 273 -13.42 10.17 -4.65
N LYS A 274 -14.11 11.26 -4.96
CA LYS A 274 -13.50 12.53 -5.36
C LYS A 274 -12.62 13.12 -4.27
N ASP A 275 -13.14 13.20 -3.05
CA ASP A 275 -12.40 13.77 -1.91
C ASP A 275 -11.22 12.90 -1.52
N THR A 276 -11.36 11.57 -1.65
CA THR A 276 -10.27 10.62 -1.40
C THR A 276 -9.11 10.78 -2.36
N VAL A 277 -9.39 11.00 -3.66
CA VAL A 277 -8.34 11.24 -4.66
C VAL A 277 -7.58 12.52 -4.36
N VAL A 278 -8.30 13.62 -4.09
CA VAL A 278 -7.68 14.92 -3.76
C VAL A 278 -6.87 14.81 -2.47
N PHE A 279 -7.39 14.09 -1.48
CA PHE A 279 -6.72 13.87 -0.22
C PHE A 279 -5.44 13.03 -0.36
N ALA A 280 -5.47 11.98 -1.19
CA ALA A 280 -4.30 11.15 -1.47
C ALA A 280 -3.17 11.95 -2.14
N ASP A 281 -3.49 12.83 -3.10
CA ASP A 281 -2.50 13.73 -3.72
C ASP A 281 -1.91 14.69 -2.69
N LYS A 282 -2.74 15.33 -1.85
CA LYS A 282 -2.27 16.22 -0.78
C LYS A 282 -1.39 15.51 0.25
N LEU A 283 -1.74 14.27 0.63
CA LEU A 283 -0.94 13.42 1.51
C LEU A 283 0.42 13.12 0.88
N MET A 284 0.46 12.79 -0.41
CA MET A 284 1.69 12.55 -1.15
C MET A 284 2.60 13.78 -1.16
N TYR A 285 2.08 14.94 -1.57
CA TYR A 285 2.86 16.18 -1.60
C TYR A 285 3.39 16.57 -0.21
N THR A 286 2.56 16.41 0.82
CA THR A 286 2.96 16.72 2.21
C THR A 286 4.03 15.75 2.70
N GLY A 287 3.85 14.45 2.48
CA GLY A 287 4.83 13.44 2.86
C GLY A 287 6.20 13.68 2.21
N PHE A 288 6.26 13.95 0.90
CA PHE A 288 7.54 14.27 0.23
C PHE A 288 8.19 15.55 0.77
N ARG A 289 7.40 16.60 1.01
CA ARG A 289 7.90 17.87 1.55
C ARG A 289 8.52 17.68 2.93
N PHE A 290 7.85 16.96 3.82
CA PHE A 290 8.34 16.74 5.18
C PHE A 290 9.42 15.66 5.26
N ALA A 291 9.42 14.66 4.37
CA ALA A 291 10.53 13.72 4.23
C ALA A 291 11.84 14.44 3.88
N THR A 292 11.78 15.38 2.93
CA THR A 292 12.95 16.19 2.54
C THR A 292 13.43 17.08 3.69
N ARG A 293 12.51 17.71 4.43
CA ARG A 293 12.85 18.56 5.59
C ARG A 293 13.39 17.77 6.78
N ALA A 294 12.97 16.51 6.94
CA ALA A 294 13.46 15.64 8.00
C ALA A 294 14.96 15.32 7.86
N GLY A 295 15.49 15.36 6.64
CA GLY A 295 16.92 15.13 6.39
C GLY A 295 17.38 13.74 6.84
N ILE A 296 16.48 12.75 6.82
CA ILE A 296 16.77 11.39 7.27
C ILE A 296 17.82 10.78 6.33
N SER A 297 18.90 10.31 6.93
CA SER A 297 20.01 9.66 6.23
C SER A 297 20.39 8.38 6.97
N ILE A 298 21.12 7.48 6.32
CA ILE A 298 21.60 6.24 6.91
C ILE A 298 23.13 6.30 6.99
N GLY A 299 23.65 6.29 8.20
CA GLY A 299 25.07 6.12 8.49
C GLY A 299 25.40 4.70 8.99
N ILE A 300 26.68 4.36 8.99
CA ILE A 300 27.16 3.09 9.58
C ILE A 300 26.93 3.03 11.08
N ASP A 301 26.95 4.18 11.76
CA ASP A 301 26.74 4.28 13.21
C ASP A 301 25.29 4.11 13.63
N ASP A 302 24.35 4.29 12.71
CA ASP A 302 22.93 4.03 12.96
C ASP A 302 22.67 2.54 13.21
N MET A 303 23.52 1.65 12.69
CA MET A 303 23.41 0.20 12.84
C MET A 303 23.97 -0.28 14.19
N LYS A 304 23.40 0.13 15.32
CA LYS A 304 23.95 -0.19 16.66
C LYS A 304 23.94 -1.69 16.96
N ILE A 305 25.11 -2.25 17.19
CA ILE A 305 25.27 -3.65 17.60
C ILE A 305 24.99 -3.74 19.11
N PRO A 306 24.15 -4.68 19.57
CA PRO A 306 23.88 -4.83 21.00
C PRO A 306 25.15 -5.27 21.74
N VAL A 307 25.46 -4.60 22.86
CA VAL A 307 26.64 -4.89 23.69
C VAL A 307 26.59 -6.31 24.25
N GLU A 308 25.39 -6.79 24.55
CA GLU A 308 25.10 -8.12 25.09
C GLU A 308 25.37 -9.26 24.09
N LYS A 309 25.54 -8.96 22.79
CA LYS A 309 25.75 -9.96 21.74
C LYS A 309 26.86 -10.96 22.09
N LYS A 310 28.00 -10.47 22.57
CA LYS A 310 29.15 -11.33 22.91
C LYS A 310 28.82 -12.31 24.03
N ALA A 311 28.19 -11.82 25.10
CA ALA A 311 27.80 -12.66 26.23
C ALA A 311 26.77 -13.73 25.80
N ILE A 312 25.79 -13.37 24.97
CA ILE A 312 24.78 -14.30 24.47
C ILE A 312 25.42 -15.40 23.60
N LEU A 313 26.39 -15.03 22.74
CA LEU A 313 27.11 -16.00 21.91
C LEU A 313 27.98 -16.95 22.74
N GLU A 314 28.67 -16.45 23.76
CA GLU A 314 29.50 -17.28 24.65
C GLU A 314 28.66 -18.32 25.42
N VAL A 315 27.46 -17.96 25.85
CA VAL A 315 26.53 -18.90 26.50
C VAL A 315 26.11 -20.00 25.52
N ALA A 316 25.71 -19.62 24.30
CA ALA A 316 25.29 -20.59 23.29
C ALA A 316 26.43 -21.53 22.87
N GLU A 317 27.66 -21.02 22.76
CA GLU A 317 28.84 -21.84 22.44
C GLU A 317 29.13 -22.88 23.53
N LYS A 318 29.00 -22.50 24.81
CA LYS A 318 29.16 -23.44 25.93
C LYS A 318 28.09 -24.53 25.90
N GLU A 319 26.83 -24.18 25.68
CA GLU A 319 25.74 -25.16 25.55
C GLU A 319 26.01 -26.15 24.40
N VAL A 320 26.50 -25.68 23.24
CA VAL A 320 26.85 -26.55 22.12
C VAL A 320 28.00 -27.50 22.47
N VAL A 321 29.01 -27.02 23.20
CA VAL A 321 30.12 -27.86 23.68
C VAL A 321 29.64 -28.94 24.66
N GLU A 322 28.73 -28.60 25.58
CA GLU A 322 28.12 -29.57 26.50
C GLU A 322 27.33 -30.66 25.75
N ILE A 323 26.53 -30.28 24.75
CA ILE A 323 25.82 -31.24 23.89
C ILE A 323 26.80 -32.11 23.09
N GLN A 324 27.91 -31.55 22.64
CA GLN A 324 28.94 -32.31 21.94
C GLN A 324 29.64 -33.32 22.87
N GLN A 325 29.88 -32.97 24.14
CA GLN A 325 30.41 -33.88 25.14
C GLN A 325 29.45 -35.02 25.45
N GLN A 326 28.15 -34.72 25.62
CA GLN A 326 27.10 -35.74 25.81
C GLN A 326 27.07 -36.73 24.64
N PHE A 327 27.24 -36.23 23.41
CA PHE A 327 27.32 -37.08 22.22
C PHE A 327 28.55 -37.98 22.22
N GLN A 328 29.72 -37.44 22.60
CA GLN A 328 30.95 -38.24 22.72
C GLN A 328 30.86 -39.32 23.82
N SER A 329 30.12 -39.05 24.89
CA SER A 329 29.83 -40.02 25.95
C SER A 329 28.71 -41.01 25.60
N GLY A 330 28.09 -40.91 24.42
CA GLY A 330 27.02 -41.80 23.96
C GLY A 330 25.66 -41.57 24.62
N LEU A 331 25.45 -40.44 25.31
CA LEU A 331 24.19 -40.10 25.99
C LEU A 331 23.10 -39.61 25.03
N VAL A 332 23.47 -39.10 23.85
CA VAL A 332 22.54 -38.59 22.84
C VAL A 332 22.88 -39.16 21.47
N THR A 333 21.87 -39.32 20.62
CA THR A 333 22.06 -39.77 19.23
C THR A 333 22.52 -38.64 18.33
N ALA A 334 23.04 -38.96 17.14
CA ALA A 334 23.51 -37.95 16.18
C ALA A 334 22.39 -37.02 15.69
N GLY A 335 21.18 -37.55 15.51
CA GLY A 335 20.00 -36.76 15.11
C GLY A 335 19.52 -35.82 16.21
N GLU A 336 19.45 -36.30 17.46
CA GLU A 336 19.09 -35.47 18.61
C GLU A 336 20.13 -34.37 18.86
N ARG A 337 21.41 -34.69 18.74
CA ARG A 337 22.50 -33.69 18.82
C ARG A 337 22.29 -32.59 17.80
N TYR A 338 22.05 -32.95 16.54
CA TYR A 338 21.83 -31.99 15.45
C TYR A 338 20.62 -31.09 15.74
N ASN A 339 19.46 -31.66 16.11
CA ASN A 339 18.26 -30.89 16.40
C ASN A 339 18.47 -29.93 17.59
N LYS A 340 19.09 -30.41 18.69
CA LYS A 340 19.41 -29.57 19.84
C LYS A 340 20.33 -28.41 19.49
N VAL A 341 21.37 -28.64 18.67
CA VAL A 341 22.29 -27.57 18.24
C VAL A 341 21.56 -26.53 17.39
N VAL A 342 20.69 -26.97 16.47
CA VAL A 342 19.86 -26.07 15.66
C VAL A 342 18.93 -25.23 16.54
N ASP A 343 18.29 -25.85 17.54
CA ASP A 343 17.38 -25.17 18.46
C ASP A 343 18.10 -24.13 19.33
N ILE A 344 19.28 -24.47 19.86
CA ILE A 344 20.13 -23.54 20.63
C ILE A 344 20.45 -22.31 19.79
N TRP A 345 20.89 -22.49 18.54
CA TRP A 345 21.24 -21.37 17.67
C TRP A 345 20.02 -20.57 17.21
N SER A 346 18.88 -21.21 16.99
CA SER A 346 17.62 -20.52 16.68
C SER A 346 17.19 -19.60 17.82
N ARG A 347 17.16 -20.13 19.05
CA ARG A 347 16.85 -19.37 20.28
C ARG A 347 17.83 -18.22 20.50
N THR A 348 19.13 -18.47 20.31
CA THR A 348 20.20 -17.47 20.45
C THR A 348 20.02 -16.32 19.47
N ASN A 349 19.67 -16.64 18.21
CA ASN A 349 19.40 -15.65 17.19
C ASN A 349 18.19 -14.77 17.54
N GLU A 350 17.13 -15.35 18.12
CA GLU A 350 15.98 -14.58 18.61
C GLU A 350 16.32 -13.67 19.80
N LEU A 351 17.14 -14.13 20.75
CA LEU A 351 17.60 -13.32 21.88
C LEU A 351 18.41 -12.11 21.40
N ILE A 352 19.36 -12.32 20.48
CA ILE A 352 20.15 -11.23 19.88
C ILE A 352 19.24 -10.27 19.10
N ALA A 353 18.24 -10.79 18.39
CA ALA A 353 17.28 -9.95 17.66
C ALA A 353 16.46 -9.06 18.61
N LYS A 354 16.00 -9.59 19.74
CA LYS A 354 15.27 -8.82 20.77
C LYS A 354 16.15 -7.74 21.39
N ALA A 355 17.34 -8.11 21.87
CA ALA A 355 18.30 -7.17 22.45
C ALA A 355 18.69 -6.03 21.49
N MET A 356 18.83 -6.34 20.19
CA MET A 356 19.09 -5.34 19.17
C MET A 356 17.92 -4.35 18.99
N ILE A 357 16.68 -4.86 18.90
CA ILE A 357 15.50 -4.00 18.71
C ILE A 357 15.27 -3.10 19.92
N GLU A 358 15.43 -3.63 21.13
CA GLU A 358 15.29 -2.85 22.36
C GLU A 358 16.38 -1.77 22.46
N GLY A 359 17.63 -2.12 22.14
CA GLY A 359 18.76 -1.19 22.17
C GLY A 359 18.73 -0.11 21.08
N ILE A 360 18.14 -0.38 19.91
CA ILE A 360 17.97 0.60 18.84
C ILE A 360 16.67 1.41 19.01
N GLY A 361 15.62 0.80 19.55
CA GLY A 361 14.25 1.32 19.56
C GLY A 361 13.94 2.31 20.67
N SER A 362 14.75 2.34 21.74
CA SER A 362 14.59 3.25 22.88
C SER A 362 15.76 4.23 22.99
N GLU A 363 15.46 5.46 23.40
CA GLU A 363 16.44 6.49 23.69
C GLU A 363 16.07 7.23 24.97
N LYS A 364 17.06 7.47 25.84
CA LYS A 364 16.86 8.19 27.10
C LYS A 364 16.91 9.70 26.83
N THR A 365 15.84 10.40 27.17
CA THR A 365 15.74 11.86 27.07
C THR A 365 15.46 12.48 28.43
N LYS A 366 15.76 13.77 28.58
CA LYS A 366 15.46 14.55 29.79
C LYS A 366 14.14 15.31 29.58
N THR A 367 13.22 15.18 30.53
CA THR A 367 12.04 16.05 30.58
C THR A 367 12.42 17.47 30.99
N ARG A 368 11.48 18.40 30.81
CA ARG A 368 11.57 19.77 31.31
C ARG A 368 11.80 19.84 32.83
N ASP A 369 11.33 18.83 33.57
CA ASP A 369 11.51 18.68 35.03
C ASP A 369 12.84 18.01 35.42
N GLY A 370 13.71 17.71 34.44
CA GLY A 370 15.01 17.08 34.65
C GLY A 370 14.98 15.56 34.88
N LYS A 371 13.81 14.92 34.79
CA LYS A 371 13.68 13.45 34.90
C LYS A 371 14.10 12.77 33.61
N ILE A 372 14.84 11.67 33.72
CA ILE A 372 15.23 10.86 32.56
C ILE A 372 14.07 9.89 32.27
N ILE A 373 13.50 10.00 31.07
CA ILE A 373 12.44 9.13 30.58
C ILE A 373 12.92 8.45 29.30
N GLU A 374 12.54 7.21 29.10
CA GLU A 374 12.75 6.50 27.84
C GLU A 374 11.65 6.87 26.85
N GLN A 375 12.06 7.34 25.68
CA GLN A 375 11.18 7.56 24.54
C GLN A 375 11.62 6.66 23.39
N LYS A 376 10.75 6.49 22.39
CA LYS A 376 11.14 5.83 21.15
C LYS A 376 12.34 6.56 20.53
N SER A 377 13.27 5.82 19.95
CA SER A 377 14.51 6.33 19.36
C SER A 377 14.30 7.04 18.02
N MET A 378 15.00 8.15 17.80
CA MET A 378 14.98 8.86 16.51
C MET A 378 16.03 8.36 15.51
N ASN A 379 16.61 7.18 15.77
CA ASN A 379 17.51 6.52 14.84
C ASN A 379 16.84 6.26 13.48
N SER A 380 17.53 6.62 12.40
CA SER A 380 16.98 6.54 11.04
C SER A 380 16.53 5.13 10.64
N ILE A 381 17.31 4.10 10.96
CA ILE A 381 17.00 2.71 10.61
C ILE A 381 15.77 2.24 11.36
N TYR A 382 15.66 2.62 12.64
CA TYR A 382 14.48 2.33 13.44
C TYR A 382 13.22 2.99 12.87
N ILE A 383 13.28 4.28 12.56
CA ILE A 383 12.15 5.03 11.99
C ILE A 383 11.69 4.39 10.67
N MET A 384 12.62 3.98 9.80
CA MET A 384 12.27 3.35 8.51
C MET A 384 11.48 2.04 8.69
N ALA A 385 11.86 1.21 9.66
CA ALA A 385 11.16 -0.05 9.94
C ALA A 385 9.87 0.13 10.76
N ASP A 386 9.88 0.96 11.81
CA ASP A 386 8.71 1.19 12.68
C ASP A 386 7.57 1.88 11.91
N SER A 387 7.91 2.83 11.02
CA SER A 387 6.92 3.46 10.14
C SER A 387 6.30 2.48 9.12
N GLY A 388 6.97 1.37 8.84
CA GLY A 388 6.63 0.45 7.75
C GLY A 388 6.91 1.03 6.36
N ALA A 389 7.73 2.09 6.27
CA ALA A 389 8.14 2.69 5.00
C ALA A 389 9.01 1.72 4.18
N ARG A 390 10.09 1.24 4.78
CA ARG A 390 11.01 0.27 4.19
C ARG A 390 11.86 -0.39 5.27
N GLY A 391 12.12 -1.68 5.12
CA GLY A 391 12.87 -2.43 6.12
C GLY A 391 11.94 -3.24 7.02
N SER A 392 12.34 -4.49 7.31
CA SER A 392 11.69 -5.31 8.33
C SER A 392 12.64 -5.54 9.51
N ALA A 393 12.09 -5.90 10.68
CA ALA A 393 12.88 -6.30 11.83
C ALA A 393 13.87 -7.45 11.50
N ALA A 394 13.50 -8.34 10.57
CA ALA A 394 14.38 -9.39 10.07
C ALA A 394 15.58 -8.85 9.28
N GLN A 395 15.40 -7.79 8.48
CA GLN A 395 16.50 -7.16 7.74
C GLN A 395 17.43 -6.39 8.68
N ILE A 396 16.88 -5.64 9.65
CA ILE A 396 17.69 -4.93 10.66
C ILE A 396 18.52 -5.93 11.46
N ARG A 397 17.94 -7.10 11.81
CA ARG A 397 18.65 -8.19 12.49
C ARG A 397 19.90 -8.64 11.73
N GLN A 398 19.84 -8.72 10.41
CA GLN A 398 21.01 -9.11 9.61
C GLN A 398 22.08 -8.01 9.53
N LEU A 399 21.69 -6.75 9.70
CA LEU A 399 22.62 -5.62 9.68
C LEU A 399 23.42 -5.50 10.99
N ALA A 400 22.73 -5.58 12.15
CA ALA A 400 23.34 -5.28 13.46
C ALA A 400 23.33 -6.46 14.46
N GLY A 401 22.51 -7.49 14.26
CA GLY A 401 22.44 -8.68 15.09
C GLY A 401 23.45 -9.76 14.67
N MET A 402 22.94 -10.95 14.35
CA MET A 402 23.66 -12.01 13.64
C MET A 402 22.81 -12.49 12.46
N ARG A 403 23.43 -13.06 11.40
CA ARG A 403 22.66 -13.61 10.28
C ARG A 403 21.92 -14.90 10.63
N GLY A 404 22.48 -15.70 11.54
CA GLY A 404 21.88 -16.95 11.99
C GLY A 404 22.17 -18.14 11.08
N LEU A 405 21.29 -19.13 11.15
CA LEU A 405 21.38 -20.39 10.42
C LEU A 405 21.04 -20.22 8.93
N MET A 406 21.71 -20.98 8.07
CA MET A 406 21.48 -20.98 6.62
C MET A 406 21.05 -22.37 6.15
N ALA A 407 20.14 -22.41 5.18
CA ALA A 407 19.70 -23.65 4.57
C ALA A 407 20.61 -24.03 3.38
N LYS A 408 20.93 -25.32 3.27
CA LYS A 408 21.53 -25.93 2.09
C LYS A 408 20.49 -26.05 0.96
N PRO A 409 20.92 -26.33 -0.29
CA PRO A 409 20.00 -26.52 -1.41
C PRO A 409 18.99 -27.65 -1.21
N ASP A 410 19.36 -28.70 -0.47
CA ASP A 410 18.50 -29.83 -0.09
C ASP A 410 17.42 -29.47 0.94
N GLY A 411 17.50 -28.29 1.56
CA GLY A 411 16.59 -27.84 2.62
C GLY A 411 17.06 -28.15 4.04
N SER A 412 18.15 -28.91 4.20
CA SER A 412 18.76 -29.12 5.52
C SER A 412 19.41 -27.83 6.04
N ILE A 413 19.42 -27.65 7.36
CA ILE A 413 20.00 -26.47 8.00
C ILE A 413 21.47 -26.74 8.29
N ILE A 414 22.35 -25.77 8.02
CA ILE A 414 23.76 -25.87 8.39
C ILE A 414 23.88 -25.60 9.88
N GLU A 415 24.40 -26.57 10.63
CA GLU A 415 24.56 -26.51 12.09
C GLU A 415 25.49 -25.37 12.56
N THR A 416 26.39 -24.91 11.70
CA THR A 416 27.27 -23.76 11.95
C THR A 416 26.61 -22.45 11.48
N PRO A 417 26.16 -21.58 12.39
CA PRO A 417 25.52 -20.32 12.02
C PRO A 417 26.54 -19.25 11.62
N ILE A 418 26.06 -18.21 10.95
CA ILE A 418 26.81 -16.98 10.70
C ILE A 418 26.63 -16.06 11.92
N LYS A 419 27.65 -15.99 12.77
CA LYS A 419 27.69 -15.15 13.99
C LYS A 419 27.89 -13.67 13.68
N ALA A 420 28.57 -13.36 12.59
CA ALA A 420 28.81 -12.01 12.13
C ALA A 420 27.54 -11.37 11.53
N ASN A 421 27.59 -10.06 11.36
CA ASN A 421 26.58 -9.26 10.67
C ASN A 421 27.20 -8.43 9.54
N PHE A 422 26.35 -7.75 8.76
CA PHE A 422 26.86 -6.95 7.64
C PHE A 422 27.69 -5.73 8.07
N ARG A 423 27.48 -5.20 9.29
CA ARG A 423 28.30 -4.11 9.83
C ARG A 423 29.73 -4.57 10.18
N GLU A 424 29.87 -5.75 10.76
CA GLU A 424 31.16 -6.36 11.14
C GLU A 424 31.91 -6.96 9.94
N GLY A 425 31.17 -7.36 8.89
CA GLY A 425 31.71 -8.09 7.75
C GLY A 425 31.66 -9.60 7.95
N LEU A 426 31.66 -10.36 6.85
CA LEU A 426 31.63 -11.82 6.87
C LEU A 426 33.00 -12.39 6.47
N ASP A 427 33.40 -13.48 7.13
CA ASP A 427 34.56 -14.26 6.66
C ASP A 427 34.23 -15.03 5.37
N VAL A 428 35.27 -15.58 4.72
CA VAL A 428 35.13 -16.28 3.43
C VAL A 428 34.19 -17.49 3.53
N LEU A 429 34.24 -18.23 4.64
CA LEU A 429 33.42 -19.44 4.86
C LEU A 429 31.95 -19.09 5.09
N GLN A 430 31.68 -18.11 5.94
CA GLN A 430 30.36 -17.56 6.22
C GLN A 430 29.73 -16.97 4.97
N TYR A 431 30.51 -16.21 4.19
CA TYR A 431 30.04 -15.67 2.92
C TYR A 431 29.72 -16.80 1.93
N PHE A 432 30.60 -17.79 1.79
CA PHE A 432 30.37 -18.96 0.94
C PHE A 432 29.11 -19.73 1.33
N ILE A 433 28.90 -20.00 2.63
CA ILE A 433 27.68 -20.62 3.16
C ILE A 433 26.43 -19.82 2.76
N SER A 434 26.49 -18.49 2.85
CA SER A 434 25.36 -17.61 2.51
C SER A 434 24.94 -17.66 1.04
N THR A 435 25.86 -18.05 0.13
CA THR A 435 25.60 -18.11 -1.31
C THR A 435 24.58 -19.18 -1.70
N HIS A 436 24.50 -20.29 -0.94
CA HIS A 436 23.59 -21.39 -1.23
C HIS A 436 22.12 -20.93 -1.14
N GLY A 437 21.77 -20.28 -0.02
CA GLY A 437 20.43 -19.72 0.19
C GLY A 437 20.11 -18.60 -0.79
N ALA A 438 21.06 -17.70 -1.06
CA ALA A 438 20.86 -16.60 -2.00
C ALA A 438 20.60 -17.09 -3.43
N ARG A 439 21.41 -18.03 -3.92
CA ARG A 439 21.25 -18.60 -5.27
C ARG A 439 19.94 -19.38 -5.40
N LYS A 440 19.59 -20.19 -4.40
CA LYS A 440 18.31 -20.93 -4.39
C LYS A 440 17.13 -19.96 -4.42
N GLY A 441 17.14 -18.91 -3.58
CA GLY A 441 16.08 -17.91 -3.57
C GLY A 441 15.88 -17.19 -4.91
N LEU A 442 16.97 -16.81 -5.58
CA LEU A 442 16.91 -16.20 -6.92
C LEU A 442 16.40 -17.18 -7.98
N ALA A 443 16.90 -18.42 -7.97
CA ALA A 443 16.45 -19.46 -8.90
C ALA A 443 14.97 -19.82 -8.70
N ASP A 444 14.54 -20.00 -7.46
CA ASP A 444 13.15 -20.31 -7.12
C ASP A 444 12.20 -19.18 -7.55
N THR A 445 12.61 -17.92 -7.37
CA THR A 445 11.80 -16.76 -7.79
C THR A 445 11.63 -16.74 -9.31
N ALA A 446 12.70 -16.99 -10.06
CA ALA A 446 12.64 -17.08 -11.51
C ALA A 446 11.75 -18.23 -12.00
N LEU A 447 11.86 -19.42 -11.39
CA LEU A 447 11.05 -20.59 -11.74
C LEU A 447 9.56 -20.43 -11.36
N LYS A 448 9.27 -19.90 -10.16
CA LYS A 448 7.89 -19.72 -9.67
C LYS A 448 7.12 -18.67 -10.45
N THR A 449 7.80 -17.72 -11.09
CA THR A 449 7.17 -16.69 -11.93
C THR A 449 6.34 -17.32 -13.07
N ALA A 450 6.85 -18.40 -13.70
CA ALA A 450 6.12 -19.11 -14.75
C ALA A 450 4.87 -19.83 -14.21
N ASN A 451 4.97 -20.43 -13.02
CA ASN A 451 3.87 -21.19 -12.41
C ASN A 451 2.69 -20.30 -12.02
N SER A 452 2.96 -19.10 -11.49
CA SER A 452 1.90 -18.15 -11.11
C SER A 452 1.07 -17.69 -12.32
N GLY A 453 1.75 -17.35 -13.44
CA GLY A 453 1.07 -17.00 -14.68
C GLY A 453 0.26 -18.16 -15.27
N TYR A 454 0.79 -19.38 -15.20
CA TYR A 454 0.09 -20.58 -15.65
C TYR A 454 -1.16 -20.87 -14.82
N LEU A 455 -1.09 -20.78 -13.49
CA LEU A 455 -2.25 -20.97 -12.63
C LEU A 455 -3.34 -19.94 -12.91
N THR A 456 -2.95 -18.65 -13.04
CA THR A 456 -3.89 -17.57 -13.37
C THR A 456 -4.60 -17.84 -14.69
N ARG A 457 -3.86 -18.29 -15.72
CA ARG A 457 -4.45 -18.67 -16.99
C ARG A 457 -5.47 -19.81 -16.84
N ARG A 458 -5.15 -20.88 -16.10
CA ARG A 458 -6.10 -21.98 -15.88
C ARG A 458 -7.36 -21.54 -15.16
N LEU A 459 -7.24 -20.62 -14.21
CA LEU A 459 -8.39 -20.06 -13.50
C LEU A 459 -9.26 -19.22 -14.45
N VAL A 460 -8.64 -18.39 -15.30
CA VAL A 460 -9.36 -17.62 -16.32
C VAL A 460 -10.04 -18.56 -17.32
N ASP A 461 -9.35 -19.59 -17.83
CA ASP A 461 -9.92 -20.52 -18.81
C ASP A 461 -11.19 -21.23 -18.28
N VAL A 462 -11.34 -21.42 -16.96
CA VAL A 462 -12.54 -22.02 -16.34
C VAL A 462 -13.61 -20.98 -16.02
N ALA A 463 -13.23 -19.77 -15.62
CA ALA A 463 -14.16 -18.74 -15.14
C ALA A 463 -14.53 -17.67 -16.16
N GLN A 464 -13.96 -17.69 -17.37
CA GLN A 464 -14.08 -16.63 -18.37
C GLN A 464 -15.53 -16.30 -18.79
N ASP A 465 -16.42 -17.31 -18.79
CA ASP A 465 -17.81 -17.15 -19.21
C ASP A 465 -18.77 -16.81 -18.04
N VAL A 466 -18.25 -16.66 -16.82
CA VAL A 466 -19.04 -16.31 -15.64
C VAL A 466 -19.23 -14.79 -15.61
N VAL A 467 -20.47 -14.33 -15.77
CA VAL A 467 -20.84 -12.91 -15.80
C VAL A 467 -22.02 -12.67 -14.88
N VAL A 468 -22.14 -11.47 -14.31
CA VAL A 468 -23.35 -11.05 -13.59
C VAL A 468 -24.48 -10.74 -14.57
N THR A 469 -25.52 -11.57 -14.62
CA THR A 469 -26.57 -11.49 -15.65
C THR A 469 -27.91 -10.94 -15.15
N ARG A 470 -28.21 -11.07 -13.84
CA ARG A 470 -29.48 -10.62 -13.25
C ARG A 470 -29.27 -9.99 -11.88
N THR A 471 -30.25 -9.21 -11.42
CA THR A 471 -30.18 -8.54 -10.11
C THR A 471 -30.32 -9.54 -8.95
N ASP A 472 -31.43 -10.25 -8.88
CA ASP A 472 -31.71 -11.22 -7.82
C ASP A 472 -32.11 -12.58 -8.40
N CYS A 473 -31.65 -13.65 -7.76
CA CYS A 473 -32.14 -14.98 -8.05
C CYS A 473 -33.33 -15.46 -7.20
N GLY A 474 -33.67 -14.78 -6.11
CA GLY A 474 -34.79 -15.12 -5.24
C GLY A 474 -34.53 -16.28 -4.27
N THR A 475 -33.39 -16.97 -4.39
CA THR A 475 -33.05 -18.12 -3.53
C THR A 475 -32.94 -17.73 -2.06
N PHE A 476 -33.27 -18.69 -1.19
CA PHE A 476 -33.06 -18.63 0.26
C PHE A 476 -31.83 -19.44 0.69
N GLU A 477 -31.19 -20.11 -0.27
CA GLU A 477 -29.97 -20.87 -0.03
C GLU A 477 -28.76 -19.95 0.16
N GLY A 478 -27.82 -20.41 0.99
CA GLY A 478 -26.65 -19.65 1.36
C GLY A 478 -25.67 -20.47 2.19
N LEU A 479 -24.52 -19.88 2.49
CA LEU A 479 -23.49 -20.48 3.32
C LEU A 479 -23.50 -19.84 4.71
N ILE A 480 -23.36 -20.66 5.74
CA ILE A 480 -23.19 -20.19 7.11
C ILE A 480 -21.73 -19.77 7.28
N MET A 481 -21.49 -18.48 7.53
CA MET A 481 -20.17 -17.92 7.82
C MET A 481 -19.99 -17.81 9.34
N ALA A 482 -18.82 -18.26 9.81
CA ALA A 482 -18.37 -18.20 11.19
C ALA A 482 -16.90 -17.72 11.22
N PRO A 483 -16.38 -17.18 12.32
CA PRO A 483 -14.97 -16.85 12.43
C PRO A 483 -14.10 -18.12 12.27
N ILE A 484 -12.93 -17.97 11.64
CA ILE A 484 -11.97 -19.08 11.51
C ILE A 484 -11.08 -19.07 12.74
N VAL A 485 -11.15 -20.12 13.54
CA VAL A 485 -10.35 -20.30 14.76
C VAL A 485 -9.36 -21.43 14.53
N GLU A 486 -8.07 -21.14 14.60
CA GLU A 486 -7.00 -22.14 14.55
C GLU A 486 -6.19 -22.05 15.84
N GLY A 487 -6.05 -23.16 16.57
CA GLY A 487 -5.20 -23.22 17.77
C GLY A 487 -5.64 -22.34 18.95
N GLY A 488 -6.88 -21.83 18.95
CA GLY A 488 -7.41 -20.96 20.01
C GLY A 488 -7.37 -19.47 19.67
N ASP A 489 -6.68 -19.08 18.61
CA ASP A 489 -6.65 -17.71 18.10
C ASP A 489 -7.63 -17.55 16.93
N VAL A 490 -8.33 -16.41 16.89
CA VAL A 490 -9.18 -16.04 15.76
C VAL A 490 -8.29 -15.54 14.64
N VAL A 491 -8.09 -16.38 13.61
CA VAL A 491 -7.26 -16.05 12.44
C VAL A 491 -7.97 -15.02 11.57
N GLU A 492 -9.27 -15.21 11.34
CA GLU A 492 -10.09 -14.30 10.55
C GLU A 492 -11.43 -14.05 11.28
N PRO A 493 -11.72 -12.80 11.67
CA PRO A 493 -12.92 -12.47 12.41
C PRO A 493 -14.15 -12.49 11.49
N LEU A 494 -15.33 -12.71 12.07
CA LEU A 494 -16.58 -12.76 11.31
C LEU A 494 -16.80 -11.51 10.45
N ARG A 495 -16.48 -10.33 11.00
CA ARG A 495 -16.63 -9.03 10.35
C ARG A 495 -15.97 -8.96 8.97
N ASP A 496 -14.77 -9.51 8.83
CA ASP A 496 -13.98 -9.41 7.60
C ASP A 496 -14.52 -10.39 6.55
N ARG A 497 -15.06 -11.54 7.00
CA ARG A 497 -15.64 -12.58 6.12
C ARG A 497 -16.99 -12.19 5.53
N VAL A 498 -17.79 -11.42 6.28
CA VAL A 498 -19.18 -11.09 5.91
C VAL A 498 -19.31 -9.71 5.25
N LEU A 499 -18.33 -8.83 5.40
CA LEU A 499 -18.37 -7.49 4.82
C LEU A 499 -18.62 -7.53 3.31
N GLY A 500 -19.59 -6.74 2.84
CA GLY A 500 -19.99 -6.65 1.44
C GLY A 500 -20.84 -7.82 0.93
N ARG A 501 -21.12 -8.84 1.74
CA ARG A 501 -22.02 -9.94 1.38
C ARG A 501 -23.48 -9.58 1.66
N VAL A 502 -24.39 -10.31 1.03
CA VAL A 502 -25.84 -10.17 1.23
C VAL A 502 -26.34 -11.26 2.18
N VAL A 503 -27.14 -10.88 3.16
CA VAL A 503 -27.71 -11.81 4.14
C VAL A 503 -28.84 -12.65 3.51
N ALA A 504 -28.82 -13.97 3.74
CA ALA A 504 -29.81 -14.90 3.19
C ALA A 504 -31.10 -14.99 4.03
N GLU A 505 -31.01 -14.77 5.34
CA GLU A 505 -32.12 -14.81 6.31
C GLU A 505 -32.01 -13.66 7.32
N ASP A 506 -33.06 -13.39 8.08
CA ASP A 506 -33.02 -12.33 9.10
C ASP A 506 -32.07 -12.71 10.24
N VAL A 507 -31.21 -11.78 10.66
CA VAL A 507 -30.22 -11.99 11.73
C VAL A 507 -30.72 -11.37 13.03
N TYR A 508 -30.78 -12.18 14.07
CA TYR A 508 -31.27 -11.81 15.39
C TYR A 508 -30.11 -11.66 16.39
N ALA A 509 -30.32 -10.86 17.43
CA ALA A 509 -29.36 -10.76 18.53
C ALA A 509 -29.43 -12.02 19.41
N PRO A 510 -28.30 -12.47 20.01
CA PRO A 510 -28.32 -13.56 20.97
C PRO A 510 -29.31 -13.27 22.11
N GLY A 511 -30.38 -14.06 22.22
CA GLY A 511 -31.41 -13.92 23.26
C GLY A 511 -32.57 -12.97 22.94
N ASN A 512 -32.68 -12.44 21.71
CA ASN A 512 -33.83 -11.65 21.27
C ASN A 512 -34.30 -12.06 19.87
N ASP A 513 -35.42 -12.79 19.81
CA ASP A 513 -36.01 -13.33 18.57
C ASP A 513 -37.09 -12.42 17.96
N ASN A 514 -37.42 -11.28 18.59
CA ASN A 514 -38.54 -10.44 18.14
C ASN A 514 -38.13 -9.30 17.19
N THR A 515 -36.88 -8.84 17.25
CA THR A 515 -36.40 -7.72 16.42
C THR A 515 -35.11 -8.09 15.70
N PRO A 516 -35.13 -8.26 14.36
CA PRO A 516 -33.93 -8.54 13.61
C PRO A 516 -33.00 -7.32 13.58
N ILE A 517 -31.69 -7.56 13.73
CA ILE A 517 -30.65 -6.54 13.58
C ILE A 517 -30.51 -6.17 12.10
N VAL A 518 -30.51 -7.19 11.24
CA VAL A 518 -30.37 -7.07 9.79
C VAL A 518 -31.42 -7.95 9.14
N THR A 519 -32.20 -7.38 8.22
CA THR A 519 -33.20 -8.11 7.44
C THR A 519 -32.56 -8.81 6.25
N ARG A 520 -33.24 -9.84 5.74
CA ARG A 520 -32.88 -10.56 4.53
C ARG A 520 -32.64 -9.62 3.36
N ASN A 521 -31.72 -10.01 2.47
CA ASN A 521 -31.35 -9.27 1.27
C ASN A 521 -30.72 -7.89 1.54
N THR A 522 -30.27 -7.64 2.76
CA THR A 522 -29.47 -6.44 3.05
C THR A 522 -28.00 -6.71 2.76
N VAL A 523 -27.34 -5.77 2.07
CA VAL A 523 -25.88 -5.79 1.88
C VAL A 523 -25.23 -5.36 3.20
N LEU A 524 -24.28 -6.14 3.69
CA LEU A 524 -23.54 -5.82 4.91
C LEU A 524 -22.51 -4.73 4.62
N ASP A 525 -22.76 -3.53 5.14
CA ASP A 525 -21.82 -2.41 5.16
C ASP A 525 -21.01 -2.38 6.46
N GLU A 526 -20.04 -1.47 6.55
CA GLU A 526 -19.17 -1.33 7.71
C GLU A 526 -19.95 -1.02 9.01
N MET A 527 -21.05 -0.25 8.92
CA MET A 527 -21.86 0.13 10.08
C MET A 527 -22.72 -1.04 10.60
N LEU A 528 -23.32 -1.81 9.70
CA LEU A 528 -24.11 -2.99 10.03
C LEU A 528 -23.21 -4.09 10.60
N VAL A 529 -22.01 -4.26 10.04
CA VAL A 529 -21.03 -5.21 10.57
C VAL A 529 -20.56 -4.82 11.97
N GLU A 530 -20.32 -3.53 12.24
CA GLU A 530 -19.99 -3.05 13.59
C GLU A 530 -21.15 -3.30 14.58
N LYS A 531 -22.41 -3.10 14.16
CA LYS A 531 -23.59 -3.44 14.97
C LYS A 531 -23.67 -4.94 15.27
N LEU A 532 -23.36 -5.80 14.30
CA LEU A 532 -23.37 -7.26 14.47
C LEU A 532 -22.27 -7.72 15.44
N ASP A 533 -21.09 -7.09 15.37
CA ASP A 533 -19.97 -7.37 16.27
C ASP A 533 -20.30 -6.95 17.72
N ILE A 534 -20.88 -5.74 17.90
CA ILE A 534 -21.36 -5.25 19.22
C ILE A 534 -22.46 -6.15 19.79
N ALA A 535 -23.35 -6.66 18.94
CA ALA A 535 -24.40 -7.58 19.35
C ALA A 535 -23.89 -9.00 19.67
N GLY A 536 -22.64 -9.33 19.36
CA GLY A 536 -22.04 -10.62 19.65
C GLY A 536 -22.57 -11.77 18.80
N VAL A 537 -22.97 -11.50 17.55
CA VAL A 537 -23.46 -12.53 16.61
C VAL A 537 -22.29 -13.45 16.20
N GLN A 538 -22.45 -14.77 16.40
CA GLN A 538 -21.37 -15.74 16.15
C GLN A 538 -21.35 -16.30 14.72
N SER A 539 -22.51 -16.40 14.07
CA SER A 539 -22.62 -16.92 12.71
C SER A 539 -23.75 -16.24 11.95
N ILE A 540 -23.59 -16.13 10.63
CA ILE A 540 -24.54 -15.47 9.73
C ILE A 540 -24.66 -16.29 8.46
N LYS A 541 -25.90 -16.56 8.01
CA LYS A 541 -26.14 -17.17 6.71
C LYS A 541 -26.11 -16.09 5.61
N VAL A 542 -25.13 -16.18 4.72
CA VAL A 542 -24.93 -15.24 3.61
C VAL A 542 -25.17 -15.93 2.27
N ARG A 543 -25.62 -15.17 1.29
CA ARG A 543 -25.76 -15.65 -0.09
C ARG A 543 -24.37 -15.89 -0.69
N SER A 544 -24.29 -16.86 -1.60
CA SER A 544 -23.05 -17.29 -2.24
C SER A 544 -23.27 -17.53 -3.74
N PRO A 545 -22.28 -17.25 -4.60
CA PRO A 545 -22.33 -17.60 -6.02
C PRO A 545 -22.55 -19.10 -6.27
N ILE A 546 -22.06 -19.96 -5.37
CA ILE A 546 -22.19 -21.43 -5.48
C ILE A 546 -23.66 -21.88 -5.37
N ASN A 547 -24.45 -21.21 -4.53
CA ASN A 547 -25.86 -21.52 -4.29
C ASN A 547 -26.80 -20.65 -5.15
N CYS A 548 -26.28 -20.00 -6.20
CA CYS A 548 -27.09 -19.14 -7.06
C CYS A 548 -27.95 -19.99 -8.00
N GLU A 549 -29.26 -19.75 -8.00
CA GLU A 549 -30.22 -20.40 -8.91
C GLU A 549 -30.33 -19.68 -10.27
N SER A 550 -29.26 -19.02 -10.71
CA SER A 550 -29.20 -18.44 -12.05
C SER A 550 -28.73 -19.48 -13.06
N SER A 551 -29.47 -19.64 -14.16
CA SER A 551 -29.18 -20.64 -15.19
C SER A 551 -27.94 -20.30 -16.02
N HIS A 552 -27.69 -19.01 -16.27
CA HIS A 552 -26.52 -18.49 -16.97
C HIS A 552 -25.91 -17.35 -16.16
N GLY A 553 -24.68 -17.54 -15.67
CA GLY A 553 -23.97 -16.55 -14.85
C GLY A 553 -24.44 -16.50 -13.40
N VAL A 554 -24.17 -15.39 -12.72
CA VAL A 554 -24.46 -15.18 -11.29
C VAL A 554 -25.39 -13.97 -11.13
N CYS A 555 -26.23 -13.95 -10.09
CA CYS A 555 -27.01 -12.77 -9.77
C CYS A 555 -26.23 -11.80 -8.86
N ALA A 556 -26.49 -10.49 -8.99
CA ALA A 556 -25.79 -9.46 -8.23
C ALA A 556 -25.94 -9.67 -6.70
N MET A 557 -27.11 -10.10 -6.23
CA MET A 557 -27.36 -10.35 -4.81
C MET A 557 -26.61 -11.57 -4.25
N CYS A 558 -26.37 -12.62 -5.05
CA CYS A 558 -25.58 -13.76 -4.60
C CYS A 558 -24.07 -13.49 -4.64
N TYR A 559 -23.64 -12.55 -5.48
CA TYR A 559 -22.25 -12.10 -5.54
C TYR A 559 -21.93 -11.12 -4.40
N GLY A 560 -22.77 -10.09 -4.23
CA GLY A 560 -22.61 -9.04 -3.23
C GLY A 560 -22.00 -7.76 -3.81
N ARG A 561 -21.18 -7.11 -2.99
CA ARG A 561 -20.52 -5.83 -3.28
C ARG A 561 -19.38 -5.99 -4.28
N ASP A 562 -19.30 -5.11 -5.27
CA ASP A 562 -18.06 -4.91 -6.04
C ASP A 562 -17.03 -4.29 -5.08
N LEU A 563 -16.00 -5.06 -4.77
CA LEU A 563 -14.94 -4.65 -3.85
C LEU A 563 -14.15 -3.45 -4.38
N ALA A 564 -14.10 -3.25 -5.70
CA ALA A 564 -13.33 -2.16 -6.28
C ALA A 564 -14.01 -0.80 -6.24
N ARG A 565 -15.36 -0.77 -6.27
CA ARG A 565 -16.14 0.49 -6.21
C ARG A 565 -16.94 0.66 -4.94
N GLY A 566 -17.13 -0.40 -4.17
CA GLY A 566 -17.84 -0.33 -2.89
C GLY A 566 -19.35 -0.14 -3.01
N HIS A 567 -19.96 -0.38 -4.17
CA HIS A 567 -21.41 -0.54 -4.31
C HIS A 567 -21.73 -1.99 -4.70
N ILE A 568 -23.01 -2.36 -4.79
CA ILE A 568 -23.40 -3.69 -5.28
C ILE A 568 -22.88 -3.92 -6.71
N VAL A 569 -22.50 -5.15 -7.04
CA VAL A 569 -21.98 -5.46 -8.38
C VAL A 569 -23.01 -5.11 -9.47
N ASN A 570 -22.54 -4.50 -10.56
CA ASN A 570 -23.41 -4.11 -11.67
C ASN A 570 -23.66 -5.29 -12.62
N ILE A 571 -24.80 -5.27 -13.31
CA ILE A 571 -25.09 -6.25 -14.37
C ILE A 571 -24.10 -6.06 -15.52
N GLY A 572 -23.55 -7.16 -16.01
CA GLY A 572 -22.57 -7.18 -17.10
C GLY A 572 -21.12 -7.14 -16.65
N GLU A 573 -20.83 -7.05 -15.34
CA GLU A 573 -19.47 -7.27 -14.84
C GLU A 573 -19.09 -8.75 -14.97
N ALA A 574 -17.94 -8.98 -15.60
CA ALA A 574 -17.34 -10.29 -15.84
C ALA A 574 -16.24 -10.57 -14.82
#